data_AF-A0A0M3JHG3-F1
#
_entry.id   AF-A0A0M3JHG3-F1
#
_cell.length_a   1.000
_cell.length_b   1.000
_cell.length_c   1.000
_cell.angle_alpha   90.00
_cell.angle_beta   90.00
_cell.angle_gamma   90.00
#
_symmetry.space_group_name_H-M   'P 1'
#
loop_
_entity.id
_entity.type
_entity.pdbx_description
1 polymer ?
#
loop_
_entity_poly.entity_id
_entity_poly.type
_entity_poly.pdbx_seq_one_letter_code
_entity_poly.pdbx_strand_id
1 'polypeptide(L)' 'MAEFYGTDYIANSLLFHAFEQKYMDVNVGPESSPQLKNLLLTSCDGFCIGEFLGALSEQYPHREVEVQFA' A
#
# COMPACT_ATOMS: atom_id res chain seq x y z
N MET A 1 20.04 34.74 12.81
CA MET A 1 19.06 34.40 11.77
C MET A 1 19.77 33.48 10.79
N ALA A 2 19.28 32.24 10.61
CA ALA A 2 19.86 31.29 9.66
C ALA A 2 18.85 31.10 8.53
N GLU A 3 19.30 31.27 7.29
CA GLU A 3 18.48 31.08 6.08
C GLU A 3 19.02 29.85 5.35
N PHE A 4 18.12 28.93 4.99
CA PHE A 4 18.45 27.73 4.23
C PHE A 4 17.98 27.90 2.79
N TYR A 5 18.93 27.87 1.86
CA TYR A 5 18.68 27.91 0.43
C TYR A 5 18.93 26.52 -0.15
N GLY A 6 17.86 25.82 -0.50
CA GLY A 6 17.91 24.52 -1.16
C GLY A 6 17.26 24.60 -2.53
N THR A 7 17.93 24.04 -3.54
CA THR A 7 17.34 23.87 -4.88
C THR A 7 16.49 22.60 -4.92
N ASP A 8 15.62 22.51 -5.93
CA ASP A 8 14.84 21.31 -6.26
C ASP A 8 15.72 20.05 -6.41
N TYR A 9 16.96 20.21 -6.85
CA TYR A 9 17.97 19.16 -6.90
C TYR A 9 18.11 18.39 -5.57
N ILE A 10 18.07 19.08 -4.43
CA ILE A 10 18.22 18.43 -3.11
C ILE A 10 17.04 17.50 -2.83
N ALA A 11 15.82 17.98 -3.08
CA ALA A 11 14.62 17.17 -2.89
C ALA A 11 14.56 15.99 -3.86
N ASN A 12 14.88 16.22 -5.14
CA ASN A 12 14.89 15.17 -6.16
C ASN A 12 15.95 14.11 -5.88
N SER A 13 17.15 14.50 -5.45
CA SER A 13 18.22 13.57 -5.08
C SER A 13 17.85 12.74 -3.86
N LEU A 14 17.22 13.36 -2.86
CA LEU A 14 16.76 12.66 -1.66
C LEU A 14 15.68 11.62 -2.00
N LEU A 15 14.69 12.00 -2.80
CA LEU A 15 13.63 11.08 -3.24
C LEU A 15 14.18 9.95 -4.11
N PHE A 16 15.14 10.24 -5.01
CA PHE A 16 15.80 9.23 -5.82
C PHE A 16 16.52 8.19 -4.96
N HIS A 17 17.28 8.63 -3.95
CA HIS A 17 17.95 7.70 -3.04
C HIS A 17 16.97 6.93 -2.15
N ALA A 18 15.89 7.57 -1.68
CA ALA A 18 14.83 6.88 -0.95
C ALA A 18 14.14 5.79 -1.80
N PHE A 19 14.00 6.03 -3.11
CA PHE A 19 13.47 5.04 -4.06
C PHE A 19 14.42 3.86 -4.21
N GLU A 20 15.69 4.12 -4.53
CA GLU A 20 16.72 3.08 -4.71
C GLU A 20 16.91 2.23 -3.44
N GLN A 21 16.77 2.83 -2.27
CA GLN A 21 16.87 2.14 -0.98
C GLN A 21 15.59 1.44 -0.53
N LYS A 22 14.54 1.45 -1.37
CA LYS A 22 13.23 0.86 -1.07
C LYS A 22 12.54 1.42 0.17
N TYR A 23 12.85 2.66 0.54
CA TYR A 23 12.17 3.37 1.63
C TYR A 23 10.80 3.91 1.24
N MET A 24 10.46 3.85 -0.05
CA MET A 24 9.14 4.22 -0.56
C MET A 24 8.26 3.01 -0.86
N ASP A 25 8.74 1.79 -0.58
CA ASP A 25 7.92 0.58 -0.73
C ASP A 25 6.89 0.54 0.42
N VAL A 26 5.62 0.41 0.09
CA VAL A 26 4.51 0.40 1.05
C VAL A 26 3.74 -0.91 0.93
N ASN A 27 3.76 -1.70 2.01
CA ASN A 27 2.93 -2.88 2.13
C ASN A 27 1.71 -2.54 2.97
N VAL A 28 0.53 -2.70 2.39
CA VAL A 28 -0.76 -2.43 3.01
C VAL A 28 -1.46 -3.76 3.23
N GLY A 29 -1.45 -4.21 4.48
CA GLY A 29 -2.09 -5.44 4.93
C GLY A 29 -3.34 -5.19 5.77
N PRO A 30 -4.10 -6.25 6.09
CA PRO A 30 -5.27 -6.19 7.00
C PRO A 30 -4.92 -5.62 8.39
N GLU A 31 -3.68 -5.79 8.82
CA GLU A 31 -3.14 -5.30 10.10
C GLU A 31 -2.81 -3.81 10.09
N SER A 32 -2.66 -3.20 8.90
CA SER A 32 -2.30 -1.78 8.79
C SER A 32 -3.41 -0.84 9.28
N SER A 33 -4.68 -1.29 9.29
CA SER A 33 -5.80 -0.50 9.78
C SER A 33 -7.03 -1.38 10.07
N PRO A 34 -7.81 -1.07 11.13
CA PRO A 34 -9.08 -1.77 11.42
C PRO A 34 -10.10 -1.71 10.26
N GLN A 35 -10.10 -0.63 9.48
CA GLN A 35 -10.98 -0.47 8.33
C GLN A 35 -10.54 -1.35 7.15
N LEU A 36 -9.23 -1.55 6.97
CA LEU A 36 -8.68 -2.39 5.91
C LEU A 36 -8.89 -3.88 6.19
N LYS A 37 -8.96 -4.29 7.46
CA LYS A 37 -9.18 -5.68 7.85
C LYS A 37 -10.38 -6.34 7.17
N ASN A 38 -11.50 -5.63 7.07
CA ASN A 38 -12.71 -6.17 6.44
C ASN A 38 -12.71 -5.99 4.92
N LEU A 39 -11.93 -5.02 4.41
CA LEU A 39 -11.86 -4.71 2.98
C LEU A 39 -10.92 -5.67 2.25
N LEU A 40 -9.76 -5.97 2.84
CA LEU A 40 -8.69 -6.80 2.28
C LEU A 40 -8.94 -8.31 2.48
N LEU A 41 -10.17 -8.74 2.21
CA LEU A 41 -10.59 -10.14 2.25
C LEU A 41 -11.10 -10.57 0.88
N THR A 42 -10.88 -11.84 0.55
CA THR A 42 -11.38 -12.41 -0.71
C THR A 42 -12.86 -12.79 -0.64
N SER A 43 -13.37 -13.11 0.55
CA SER A 43 -14.76 -13.52 0.76
C SER A 43 -15.30 -12.92 2.06
N CYS A 44 -16.49 -12.33 2.01
CA CYS A 44 -17.16 -11.70 3.14
C CYS A 44 -18.68 -11.63 2.89
N ASP A 45 -19.49 -11.48 3.95
CA ASP A 45 -20.95 -11.29 3.83
C ASP A 45 -21.34 -9.81 3.52
N GLY A 46 -20.46 -9.04 2.88
CA GLY A 46 -20.58 -7.58 2.76
C GLY A 46 -19.56 -6.96 1.80
N PHE A 47 -19.06 -5.75 2.11
CA PHE A 47 -18.14 -5.06 1.19
C PHE A 47 -16.68 -5.49 1.42
N CYS A 48 -16.14 -6.33 0.53
CA CYS A 48 -14.70 -6.67 0.47
C CYS A 48 -14.20 -6.77 -0.97
N ILE A 49 -12.89 -6.64 -1.15
CA ILE A 49 -12.28 -6.49 -2.47
C ILE A 49 -12.43 -7.73 -3.36
N GLY A 50 -12.50 -8.93 -2.77
CA GLY A 50 -12.63 -10.17 -3.53
C GLY A 50 -13.99 -10.42 -4.17
N GLU A 51 -15.05 -9.72 -3.74
CA GLU A 51 -16.34 -9.72 -4.45
C GLU A 51 -16.30 -8.83 -5.71
N PHE A 52 -15.49 -7.76 -5.70
CA PHE A 52 -15.42 -6.80 -6.80
C PHE A 52 -14.30 -7.12 -7.81
N LEU A 53 -13.18 -7.69 -7.34
CA LEU A 53 -12.06 -8.09 -8.19
C LEU A 53 -12.27 -9.50 -8.76
N GLY A 54 -13.19 -9.60 -9.73
CA GLY A 54 -13.36 -10.77 -10.58
C GLY A 54 -13.65 -12.06 -9.80
N ALA A 55 -12.90 -13.11 -10.11
CA ALA A 55 -13.06 -14.46 -9.52
C ALA A 55 -12.12 -14.72 -8.33
N LEU A 56 -11.60 -13.69 -7.66
CA LEU A 56 -10.69 -13.87 -6.51
C LEU A 56 -11.35 -14.65 -5.38
N SER A 57 -12.63 -14.37 -5.10
CA SER A 57 -13.44 -15.12 -4.12
C SER A 57 -13.60 -16.59 -4.49
N GLU A 58 -13.74 -16.90 -5.79
CA GLU A 58 -13.91 -18.26 -6.31
C GLU A 58 -12.60 -19.05 -6.33
N GLN A 59 -11.51 -18.41 -6.76
CA GLN A 59 -10.19 -19.04 -6.92
C GLN A 59 -9.45 -19.16 -5.58
N TYR A 60 -9.64 -18.20 -4.68
CA TYR A 60 -8.93 -18.12 -3.40
C TYR A 60 -9.90 -17.77 -2.25
N PRO A 61 -10.84 -18.65 -1.92
CA PRO A 61 -11.85 -18.38 -0.89
C PRO A 61 -11.21 -18.26 0.51
N HIS A 62 -11.77 -17.38 1.36
CA HIS A 62 -11.38 -17.18 2.76
C HIS A 62 -9.90 -16.81 2.96
N ARG A 63 -9.39 -15.88 2.13
CA ARG A 63 -8.01 -15.40 2.20
C ARG A 63 -7.95 -13.91 2.49
N GLU A 64 -6.87 -13.54 3.16
CA GLU A 64 -6.45 -12.15 3.33
C GLU A 64 -5.64 -11.70 2.12
N VAL A 65 -5.77 -10.42 1.79
CA VAL A 65 -5.09 -9.78 0.66
C VAL A 65 -4.11 -8.75 1.20
N GLU A 66 -2.90 -8.76 0.67
CA GLU A 66 -1.90 -7.71 0.91
C GLU A 66 -1.68 -6.95 -0.39
N VAL A 67 -1.63 -5.62 -0.33
CA VAL A 67 -1.33 -4.78 -1.48
C VAL A 67 0.07 -4.20 -1.30
N GLN A 68 0.93 -4.46 -2.28
CA GLN A 68 2.31 -3.99 -2.27
C GLN A 68 2.48 -2.90 -3.33
N PHE A 69 2.94 -1.72 -2.90
CA PHE A 69 3.35 -0.62 -3.77
C PHE A 69 4.88 -0.57 -3.73
N ALA A 70 5.54 -0.92 -4.84
CA ALA A 70 7.00 -1.07 -4.93
C ALA A 70 7.57 -0.61 -6.28
#